data_AF-A0A7C8ZYG9-F1
#
_entry.id   AF-A0A7C8ZYG9-F1
#
_cell.length_a   1.000
_cell.length_b   1.000
_cell.length_c   1.000
_cell.angle_alpha   90.00
_cell.angle_beta   90.00
_cell.angle_gamma   90.00
#
_symmetry.space_group_name_H-M   'P 1'
#
loop_
_entity.id
_entity.type
_entity.pdbx_description
1 polymer ?
#
loop_
_entity_poly.entity_id
_entity_poly.type
_entity_poly.pdbx_seq_one_letter_code
_entity_poly.pdbx_strand_id
1 'polypeptide(L)'
;PNNFLSLISTGKVVLLAAILTVVVVASLTLYTFWAVRRGQDFSFLGPFLFAGFMVLFVFMLIQIFFPLGRLSRTIYGVLAALLFSAFIVYDTNDLIKRFNYDEYIPAAISLYLDIVNLFLALLTIFRAR
;
A
#
# COMPACT_ATOMS: atom_id res chain seq x y z
N PRO A 1 22.69 -8.77 26.40
CA PRO A 1 21.48 -8.15 27.01
C PRO A 1 20.68 -7.25 26.05
N ASN A 2 21.38 -6.43 25.27
CA ASN A 2 20.90 -5.51 24.23
C ASN A 2 20.19 -6.20 23.03
N ASN A 3 20.56 -7.42 22.66
CA ASN A 3 19.95 -8.13 21.51
C ASN A 3 18.51 -8.60 21.80
N PHE A 4 18.16 -8.87 23.05
CA PHE A 4 16.81 -9.31 23.41
C PHE A 4 15.81 -8.14 23.34
N LEU A 5 16.23 -6.95 23.78
CA LEU A 5 15.41 -5.74 23.73
C LEU A 5 15.19 -5.24 22.29
N SER A 6 16.18 -5.38 21.41
CA SER A 6 16.03 -5.02 19.99
C SER A 6 15.08 -5.97 19.24
N LEU A 7 15.07 -7.26 19.57
CA LEU A 7 14.13 -8.23 19.02
C LEU A 7 12.68 -7.93 19.43
N ILE A 8 12.45 -7.63 20.71
CA ILE A 8 11.11 -7.25 21.21
C ILE A 8 10.61 -5.96 20.54
N SER A 9 11.50 -4.96 20.39
CA SER A 9 11.15 -3.70 19.71
C SER A 9 10.79 -3.93 18.23
N THR A 10 11.58 -4.75 17.53
CA THR A 10 11.32 -5.08 16.12
C THR A 10 9.99 -5.82 15.94
N GLY A 11 9.70 -6.79 16.82
CA GLY A 11 8.43 -7.51 16.80
C GLY A 11 7.21 -6.59 16.99
N LYS A 12 7.30 -5.63 17.91
CA LYS A 12 6.24 -4.62 18.12
C LYS A 12 5.99 -3.76 16.87
N VAL A 13 7.06 -3.34 16.18
CA VAL A 13 6.95 -2.54 14.95
C VAL A 13 6.25 -3.31 13.82
N VAL A 14 6.62 -4.57 13.63
CA VAL A 14 5.99 -5.44 12.62
C VAL A 14 4.50 -5.66 12.93
N LEU A 15 4.17 -5.95 14.19
CA LEU A 15 2.78 -6.15 14.62
C LEU A 15 1.94 -4.88 14.38
N LEU A 16 2.47 -3.71 14.72
CA LEU A 16 1.77 -2.45 14.56
C LEU A 16 1.54 -2.09 13.07
N ALA A 17 2.54 -2.34 12.21
CA ALA A 17 2.39 -2.21 10.76
C ALA A 17 1.29 -3.16 10.24
N ALA A 18 1.30 -4.43 10.65
CA ALA A 18 0.34 -5.43 10.21
C ALA A 18 -1.10 -5.09 10.63
N ILE A 19 -1.31 -4.70 11.89
CA ILE A 19 -2.64 -4.29 12.39
C ILE A 19 -3.16 -3.10 11.57
N LEU A 20 -2.31 -2.09 11.35
CA LEU A 20 -2.71 -0.90 10.59
C LEU A 20 -3.02 -1.23 9.13
N THR A 21 -2.23 -2.10 8.48
CA THR A 21 -2.54 -2.60 7.13
C THR A 21 -3.91 -3.26 7.10
N VAL A 22 -4.21 -4.19 8.02
CA VAL A 22 -5.52 -4.88 8.05
C VAL A 22 -6.66 -3.88 8.22
N VAL A 23 -6.52 -2.92 9.13
CA VAL A 23 -7.55 -1.89 9.37
C VAL A 23 -7.77 -1.04 8.12
N VAL A 24 -6.70 -0.56 7.46
CA VAL A 24 -6.79 0.28 6.26
C VAL A 24 -7.40 -0.50 5.10
N VAL A 25 -6.91 -1.70 4.82
CA VAL A 25 -7.42 -2.57 3.75
C VAL A 25 -8.90 -2.87 3.96
N ALA A 26 -9.28 -3.35 5.14
CA ALA A 26 -10.68 -3.68 5.43
C ALA A 26 -11.60 -2.46 5.29
N SER A 27 -11.16 -1.30 5.77
CA SER A 27 -11.93 -0.06 5.69
C SER A 27 -12.11 0.40 4.24
N LEU A 28 -11.03 0.43 3.47
CA LEU A 28 -11.05 0.88 2.08
C LEU A 28 -11.85 -0.06 1.20
N THR A 29 -11.62 -1.38 1.29
CA THR A 29 -12.34 -2.39 0.53
C THR A 29 -13.84 -2.34 0.83
N LEU A 30 -14.24 -2.23 2.10
CA LEU A 30 -15.65 -2.10 2.48
C LEU A 30 -16.29 -0.83 1.92
N TYR A 31 -15.58 0.30 2.01
CA TYR A 31 -16.02 1.56 1.43
C TYR A 31 -16.19 1.46 -0.08
N THR A 32 -15.22 0.88 -0.79
CA THR A 32 -15.28 0.75 -2.26
C THR A 32 -16.41 -0.17 -2.68
N PHE A 33 -16.57 -1.30 -2.00
CA PHE A 33 -17.67 -2.22 -2.25
C PHE A 33 -19.04 -1.55 -2.12
N TRP A 34 -19.24 -0.78 -1.05
CA TRP A 34 -20.47 -0.02 -0.83
C TRP A 34 -20.67 1.06 -1.90
N ALA A 35 -19.63 1.81 -2.25
CA ALA A 35 -19.70 2.91 -3.21
C ALA A 35 -19.98 2.42 -4.64
N VAL A 36 -19.28 1.38 -5.10
CA VAL A 36 -19.47 0.81 -6.44
C VAL A 36 -20.87 0.23 -6.60
N ARG A 37 -21.43 -0.43 -5.57
CA ARG A 37 -22.82 -0.89 -5.57
C ARG A 37 -23.86 0.23 -5.69
N ARG A 38 -23.49 1.48 -5.36
CA ARG A 38 -24.32 2.68 -5.56
C ARG A 38 -24.05 3.40 -6.89
N GLY A 39 -23.27 2.80 -7.78
CA GLY A 39 -22.97 3.35 -9.10
C GLY A 39 -21.77 4.32 -9.14
N GLN A 40 -20.94 4.36 -8.09
CA GLN A 40 -19.68 5.10 -8.15
C GLN A 40 -18.64 4.35 -9.00
N ASP A 41 -17.80 5.10 -9.71
CA ASP A 41 -16.72 4.57 -10.54
C ASP A 41 -15.38 5.19 -10.11
N PHE A 42 -14.41 4.34 -9.78
CA PHE A 42 -13.06 4.76 -9.40
C PHE A 42 -12.03 4.61 -10.53
N SER A 43 -12.45 4.25 -11.74
CA SER A 43 -11.56 4.06 -12.90
C SER A 43 -10.78 5.33 -13.27
N PHE A 44 -11.29 6.51 -12.90
CA PHE A 44 -10.61 7.80 -13.09
C PHE A 44 -9.28 7.91 -12.33
N LEU A 45 -9.05 7.08 -11.31
CA LEU A 45 -7.79 7.06 -10.56
C LEU A 45 -6.61 6.52 -11.39
N GLY A 46 -6.87 5.73 -12.43
CA GLY A 46 -5.83 5.02 -13.19
C GLY A 46 -4.63 5.88 -13.61
N PRO A 47 -4.83 7.02 -14.30
CA PRO A 47 -3.72 7.90 -14.71
C PRO A 47 -2.91 8.46 -13.53
N PHE A 48 -3.57 8.81 -12.41
CA PHE A 48 -2.92 9.34 -11.22
C PHE A 48 -2.12 8.27 -10.48
N LEU A 49 -2.64 7.04 -10.44
CA LEU A 49 -1.97 5.90 -9.85
C LEU A 49 -0.71 5.53 -10.64
N PHE A 50 -0.81 5.50 -11.97
CA PHE A 50 0.35 5.26 -12.83
C PHE A 50 1.43 6.34 -12.66
N ALA A 51 1.03 7.61 -12.64
CA ALA A 51 1.97 8.72 -12.42
C ALA A 51 2.62 8.66 -11.02
N GLY A 52 1.83 8.41 -9.98
CA GLY A 52 2.34 8.28 -8.61
C GLY A 52 3.29 7.10 -8.45
N PHE A 53 2.99 5.97 -9.09
CA PHE A 53 3.87 4.80 -9.12
C PHE A 53 5.20 5.11 -9.80
N MET A 54 5.17 5.79 -10.96
CA MET A 54 6.40 6.20 -11.65
C MET A 54 7.26 7.15 -10.80
N VAL A 55 6.64 8.11 -10.10
CA VAL A 55 7.35 9.02 -9.19
C VAL A 55 8.02 8.25 -8.06
N LEU A 56 7.31 7.33 -7.40
CA LEU A 56 7.90 6.52 -6.32
C LEU A 56 8.97 5.57 -6.83
N PHE A 57 8.80 5.00 -8.02
CA PHE A 57 9.78 4.12 -8.63
C PHE A 57 11.09 4.86 -8.91
N VAL A 58 11.03 6.04 -9.53
CA VAL A 58 12.22 6.88 -9.75
C VAL A 58 12.83 7.33 -8.43
N PHE A 59 12.01 7.73 -7.45
CA PHE A 59 12.51 8.17 -6.15
C PHE A 59 13.20 7.03 -5.37
N MET A 60 12.71 5.80 -5.50
CA MET A 60 13.37 4.59 -4.98
C MET A 60 14.75 4.40 -5.63
N LEU A 61 14.85 4.52 -6.96
CA LEU A 61 16.11 4.40 -7.67
C LEU A 61 17.13 5.45 -7.20
N ILE A 62 16.70 6.71 -7.03
CA ILE A 62 17.55 7.78 -6.50
C ILE A 62 18.08 7.41 -5.10
N GLN A 63 17.22 6.90 -4.21
CA GLN A 63 17.64 6.52 -2.85
C GLN A 63 18.66 5.37 -2.81
N ILE A 64 18.66 4.47 -3.81
CA ILE A 64 19.65 3.38 -3.90
C ILE A 64 21.05 3.96 -4.16
N PHE A 65 21.18 4.94 -5.04
CA PHE A 65 22.48 5.56 -5.37
C PHE A 65 22.86 6.69 -4.40
N PHE A 66 21.87 7.39 -3.84
CA PHE A 66 22.05 8.53 -2.95
C PHE A 66 21.18 8.34 -1.70
N PRO A 67 21.69 7.71 -0.62
CA PRO A 67 20.92 7.49 0.60
C PRO A 67 20.68 8.81 1.36
N LEU A 68 19.54 9.44 1.12
CA LEU A 68 19.11 10.75 1.65
C LEU A 68 18.72 10.74 3.15
N GLY A 69 19.18 9.77 3.94
CA GLY A 69 18.94 9.69 5.39
C GLY A 69 17.56 9.18 5.84
N ARG A 70 17.21 9.45 7.11
CA ARG A 70 15.98 8.93 7.73
C ARG A 70 14.71 9.62 7.25
N LEU A 71 14.74 10.96 7.15
CA LEU A 71 13.57 11.77 6.79
C LEU A 71 13.04 11.43 5.40
N SER A 72 13.93 11.22 4.42
CA SER A 72 13.55 10.82 3.06
C SER A 72 12.88 9.43 3.01
N ARG A 73 13.35 8.47 3.80
CA ARG A 73 12.72 7.14 3.93
C ARG A 73 11.32 7.23 4.55
N THR A 74 11.14 8.09 5.55
CA THR A 74 9.82 8.32 6.14
C THR A 74 8.86 8.95 5.11
N ILE A 75 9.31 9.96 4.36
CA ILE A 75 8.51 10.58 3.29
C ILE A 75 8.15 9.54 2.23
N TYR A 76 9.11 8.73 1.79
CA TYR A 76 8.87 7.63 0.86
C TYR A 76 7.78 6.69 1.39
N GLY A 77 7.89 6.26 2.64
CA GLY A 77 6.91 5.37 3.27
C GLY A 77 5.51 5.99 3.32
N VAL A 78 5.38 7.27 3.66
CA VAL A 78 4.07 7.96 3.70
C VAL A 78 3.46 8.05 2.30
N LEU A 79 4.24 8.49 1.31
CA LEU A 79 3.76 8.60 -0.07
C LEU A 79 3.37 7.23 -0.65
N ALA A 80 4.18 6.20 -0.38
CA ALA A 80 3.87 4.82 -0.76
C ALA A 80 2.59 4.32 -0.09
N ALA A 81 2.42 4.56 1.22
CA ALA A 81 1.23 4.13 1.93
C ALA A 81 -0.04 4.78 1.36
N LEU A 82 0.01 6.06 1.01
CA LEU A 82 -1.11 6.76 0.35
C LEU A 82 -1.37 6.20 -1.05
N LEU A 83 -0.33 5.96 -1.83
CA LEU A 83 -0.45 5.45 -3.20
C LEU A 83 -1.07 4.05 -3.21
N PHE A 84 -0.54 3.11 -2.42
CA PHE A 84 -1.06 1.75 -2.37
C PHE A 84 -2.45 1.67 -1.71
N SER A 85 -2.78 2.61 -0.82
CA SER A 85 -4.17 2.78 -0.35
C SER A 85 -5.12 3.17 -1.50
N ALA A 86 -4.67 4.05 -2.41
CA ALA A 86 -5.46 4.43 -3.58
C ALA A 86 -5.54 3.30 -4.64
N PHE A 87 -4.47 2.50 -4.79
CA PHE A 87 -4.51 1.28 -5.61
C PHE A 87 -5.53 0.26 -5.06
N ILE A 88 -5.58 0.02 -3.74
CA ILE A 88 -6.60 -0.87 -3.14
C ILE A 88 -8.02 -0.45 -3.55
N VAL A 89 -8.31 0.85 -3.55
CA VAL A 89 -9.61 1.39 -3.99
C VAL A 89 -9.85 1.10 -5.47
N TYR A 90 -8.86 1.38 -6.33
CA TYR A 90 -8.96 1.16 -7.77
C TYR A 90 -9.11 -0.33 -8.13
N ASP A 91 -8.27 -1.19 -7.57
CA ASP A 91 -8.26 -2.63 -7.81
C ASP A 91 -9.49 -3.30 -7.20
N THR A 92 -9.99 -2.84 -6.05
CA THR A 92 -11.28 -3.33 -5.51
C THR A 92 -12.43 -2.94 -6.44
N ASN A 93 -12.44 -1.72 -6.99
CA ASN A 93 -13.44 -1.29 -7.96
C ASN A 93 -13.40 -2.15 -9.24
N ASP A 94 -12.20 -2.44 -9.75
CA ASP A 94 -12.01 -3.28 -10.92
C ASP A 94 -12.43 -4.73 -10.66
N LEU A 95 -12.06 -5.30 -9.50
CA LEU A 95 -12.45 -6.63 -9.06
C LEU A 95 -13.98 -6.81 -8.98
N ILE A 96 -14.71 -5.80 -8.48
CA ILE A 96 -16.18 -5.83 -8.40
C ILE A 96 -16.83 -5.77 -9.79
N LYS A 97 -16.20 -5.05 -10.72
CA LYS A 97 -16.72 -4.81 -12.07
C LYS A 97 -16.40 -5.90 -13.07
N ARG A 98 -15.41 -6.76 -12.80
CA ARG A 98 -15.10 -7.91 -13.65
C ARG A 98 -16.21 -8.94 -13.55
N PHE A 99 -16.86 -9.22 -14.68
CA PHE A 99 -17.94 -10.20 -14.81
C PHE A 99 -17.45 -11.56 -15.34
N ASN A 100 -16.23 -11.64 -15.89
CA ASN A 100 -15.69 -12.84 -16.53
C ASN A 100 -14.78 -13.62 -15.57
N TYR A 101 -14.91 -14.95 -15.55
CA TYR A 101 -14.16 -15.83 -14.66
C TYR A 101 -12.63 -15.76 -14.85
N ASP A 102 -12.18 -15.53 -16.08
CA ASP A 102 -10.74 -15.50 -16.43
C ASP A 102 -10.01 -14.29 -15.84
N GLU A 103 -10.75 -13.28 -15.42
CA GLU A 103 -10.22 -11.97 -15.03
C GLU A 103 -10.11 -11.78 -13.51
N TYR A 104 -10.67 -12.70 -12.70
CA TYR A 104 -10.56 -12.60 -11.23
C TYR A 104 -9.16 -12.90 -10.70
N ILE A 105 -8.45 -13.85 -11.33
CA ILE A 105 -7.10 -14.24 -10.91
C ILE A 105 -6.13 -13.05 -10.99
N PRO A 106 -5.98 -12.35 -12.14
CA PRO A 106 -5.07 -11.21 -12.21
C PRO A 106 -5.50 -10.07 -11.28
N ALA A 107 -6.81 -9.80 -11.13
CA ALA A 107 -7.30 -8.76 -10.23
C ALA A 107 -6.98 -9.06 -8.75
N ALA A 108 -7.11 -10.32 -8.33
CA ALA A 108 -6.75 -10.75 -6.97
C ALA A 108 -5.24 -10.66 -6.71
N ILE A 109 -4.41 -10.93 -7.73
CA ILE A 109 -2.95 -10.78 -7.64
C ILE A 109 -2.59 -9.30 -7.45
N SER A 110 -3.16 -8.39 -8.23
CA SER A 110 -2.90 -6.96 -8.10
C SER A 110 -3.30 -6.43 -6.71
N LEU A 111 -4.50 -6.77 -6.24
CA LEU A 111 -4.95 -6.40 -4.90
C LEU A 111 -4.04 -6.97 -3.79
N TYR A 112 -3.54 -8.20 -3.95
CA TYR A 112 -2.55 -8.78 -3.03
C TYR A 112 -1.25 -7.97 -3.01
N LEU A 113 -0.73 -7.58 -4.17
CA LEU A 113 0.46 -6.76 -4.27
C LEU A 113 0.28 -5.40 -3.61
N ASP A 114 -0.89 -4.77 -3.74
CA ASP A 114 -1.17 -3.51 -3.07
C ASP A 114 -1.15 -3.63 -1.54
N ILE A 115 -1.74 -4.70 -1.01
CA ILE A 115 -1.75 -4.98 0.44
C ILE A 115 -0.33 -5.18 0.96
N VAL A 116 0.49 -5.97 0.24
CA VAL A 116 1.90 -6.20 0.59
C VAL A 116 2.69 -4.90 0.55
N ASN A 117 2.51 -4.10 -0.48
CA ASN A 117 3.23 -2.84 -0.63
C ASN A 117 2.81 -1.79 0.40
N LEU A 118 1.51 -1.72 0.74
CA LEU A 118 1.02 -0.91 1.86
C LEU A 118 1.67 -1.34 3.18
N PHE A 119 1.75 -2.65 3.44
CA PHE A 119 2.44 -3.18 4.63
C PHE A 119 3.91 -2.77 4.67
N LEU A 120 4.65 -2.91 3.56
CA LEU A 120 6.05 -2.52 3.48
C LEU A 120 6.24 -1.00 3.65
N ALA A 121 5.31 -0.19 3.13
CA ALA A 121 5.31 1.25 3.30
C ALA A 121 5.11 1.64 4.78
N LEU A 122 4.10 1.07 5.44
CA LEU A 122 3.85 1.29 6.87
C LEU A 122 5.00 0.79 7.73
N LEU A 123 5.57 -0.37 7.40
CA LEU A 123 6.76 -0.90 8.07
C LEU A 123 7.95 0.06 7.92
N THR A 124 8.13 0.68 6.76
CA THR A 124 9.18 1.69 6.53
C THR A 124 8.98 2.91 7.43
N ILE A 125 7.74 3.40 7.56
CA ILE A 125 7.41 4.53 8.45
C ILE A 125 7.74 4.19 9.90
N PHE A 126 7.31 3.03 10.40
CA PHE A 126 7.49 2.66 11.80
C PHE A 126 8.93 2.24 12.14
N ARG A 127 9.68 1.69 11.19
CA ARG A 127 11.12 1.40 11.35
C ARG A 127 12.01 2.64 11.28
N ALA A 128 11.54 3.71 10.65
CA ALA A 128 12.29 4.96 10.55
C ALA A 128 12.31 5.78 11.85
N ARG A 129 11.60 5.31 12.90
CA ARG A 129 11.54 5.92 14.24
C ARG A 129 12.75 5.56 15.10
#